data_AF-A0A0A0L200-F1
#
_entry.id   AF-A0A0A0L200-F1
#
_cell.length_a   1.000
_cell.length_b   1.000
_cell.length_c   1.000
_cell.angle_alpha   90.00
_cell.angle_beta   90.00
_cell.angle_gamma   90.00
#
_symmetry.space_group_name_H-M   'P 1'
#
loop_
_entity.id
_entity.type
_entity.pdbx_description
1 polymer ?
#
loop_
_entity_poly.entity_id
_entity_poly.type
_entity_poly.pdbx_seq_one_letter_code
_entity_poly.pdbx_strand_id
1 'polypeptide(L)'
;MAMINIGLQCTNVVSADRPAMSSVVSMLEGKIAVKEVVSDPSISKQDVNAMWSQIYRQKGQTTSESQTQSLTMDGPWTGSSTTASDLYPINMDSKYLENRN
;
A
#
# COMPACT_ATOMS: atom_id res chain seq x y z
N MET A 1 -6.11 -19.23 0.59
CA MET A 1 -4.90 -18.37 0.70
C MET A 1 -4.37 -17.87 -0.65
N ALA A 2 -4.47 -18.62 -1.74
CA ALA A 2 -3.93 -18.24 -3.06
C ALA A 2 -4.32 -16.82 -3.54
N MET A 3 -5.61 -16.44 -3.46
CA MET A 3 -6.07 -15.12 -3.94
C MET A 3 -5.49 -13.96 -3.13
N ILE A 4 -5.41 -14.08 -1.81
CA ILE A 4 -4.79 -13.07 -0.92
C ILE A 4 -3.32 -12.89 -1.30
N ASN A 5 -2.65 -14.01 -1.56
CA ASN A 5 -1.25 -14.03 -1.89
C ASN A 5 -0.94 -13.43 -3.26
N ILE A 6 -1.80 -13.69 -4.25
CA ILE A 6 -1.76 -13.03 -5.56
C ILE A 6 -1.97 -11.53 -5.39
N GLY A 7 -2.99 -11.12 -4.63
CA GLY A 7 -3.27 -9.70 -4.35
C GLY A 7 -2.09 -8.97 -3.72
N LEU A 8 -1.43 -9.61 -2.74
CA LEU A 8 -0.27 -9.05 -2.06
C LEU A 8 0.93 -8.85 -3.00
N GLN A 9 1.17 -9.79 -3.93
CA GLN A 9 2.21 -9.63 -4.97
C GLN A 9 1.87 -8.50 -5.96
N CYS A 10 0.61 -8.31 -6.32
CA CYS A 10 0.17 -7.22 -7.20
C CYS A 10 0.39 -5.83 -6.59
N THR A 11 0.32 -5.71 -5.26
CA THR A 11 0.50 -4.44 -4.54
C THR A 11 1.93 -4.23 -4.04
N ASN A 12 2.93 -4.94 -4.58
CA ASN A 12 4.31 -4.74 -4.17
C ASN A 12 4.75 -3.27 -4.38
N VAL A 13 5.51 -2.75 -3.39
CA VAL A 13 6.06 -1.39 -3.41
C VAL A 13 7.01 -1.22 -4.59
N VAL A 14 7.76 -2.26 -4.93
CA VAL A 14 8.63 -2.28 -6.11
C VAL A 14 7.80 -2.63 -7.35
N SER A 15 7.73 -1.71 -8.31
CA SER A 15 6.90 -1.91 -9.52
C SER A 15 7.36 -3.07 -10.39
N ALA A 16 8.67 -3.33 -10.46
CA ALA A 16 9.24 -4.42 -11.25
C ALA A 16 8.89 -5.82 -10.69
N ASP A 17 8.55 -5.92 -9.41
CA ASP A 17 8.20 -7.17 -8.76
C ASP A 17 6.70 -7.50 -8.89
N ARG A 18 5.89 -6.59 -9.43
CA ARG A 18 4.46 -6.83 -9.66
C ARG A 18 4.31 -7.82 -10.82
N PRO A 19 3.58 -8.93 -10.65
CA PRO A 19 3.43 -9.92 -11.69
C PRO A 19 2.65 -9.36 -12.89
N ALA A 20 2.99 -9.84 -14.09
CA ALA A 20 2.22 -9.53 -15.29
C ALA A 20 0.77 -10.03 -15.14
N MET A 21 -0.19 -9.28 -15.69
CA MET A 21 -1.62 -9.64 -15.63
C MET A 21 -1.91 -11.02 -16.23
N SER A 22 -1.18 -11.43 -17.28
CA SER A 22 -1.28 -12.78 -17.85
C SER A 22 -0.87 -13.88 -16.86
N SER A 23 0.16 -13.61 -16.05
CA SER A 23 0.61 -14.51 -14.99
C SER A 23 -0.42 -14.58 -13.86
N VAL A 24 -0.98 -13.42 -13.45
CA VAL A 24 -2.06 -13.34 -12.46
C VAL A 24 -3.27 -14.16 -12.89
N VAL A 25 -3.72 -14.03 -14.14
CA VAL A 25 -4.84 -14.82 -14.67
C VAL A 25 -4.51 -16.30 -14.67
N SER A 26 -3.31 -16.69 -15.11
CA SER A 26 -2.88 -18.09 -15.10
C SER A 26 -2.82 -18.68 -13.69
N MET A 27 -2.44 -17.89 -12.68
CA MET A 27 -2.49 -18.29 -11.27
C MET A 27 -3.93 -18.45 -10.77
N LEU A 28 -4.83 -17.55 -11.14
CA LEU A 28 -6.26 -17.62 -10.78
C LEU A 28 -6.97 -18.80 -11.45
N GLU A 29 -6.58 -19.14 -12.67
CA GLU A 29 -7.04 -20.32 -13.40
C GLU A 29 -6.40 -21.63 -12.90
N GLY A 30 -5.45 -21.58 -11.96
CA GLY A 30 -4.77 -22.74 -11.42
C GLY A 30 -3.75 -23.39 -12.35
N LYS A 31 -3.35 -22.70 -13.43
CA LYS A 31 -2.35 -23.18 -14.40
C LYS A 31 -0.92 -23.02 -13.88
N ILE A 32 -0.70 -22.08 -12.96
CA ILE A 32 0.61 -21.76 -12.38
C ILE A 32 0.50 -21.76 -10.86
N ALA A 33 1.51 -22.34 -10.20
CA ALA A 33 1.58 -22.35 -8.74
C ALA A 33 1.84 -20.95 -8.18
N VAL A 34 1.14 -20.61 -7.09
CA VAL A 34 1.28 -19.34 -6.39
C VAL A 34 2.38 -19.47 -5.33
N LYS A 35 3.44 -18.66 -5.43
CA LYS A 35 4.50 -18.60 -4.40
C LYS A 35 3.94 -17.98 -3.12
N GLU A 36 3.79 -18.74 -2.03
CA GLU A 36 3.33 -18.18 -0.76
C GLU A 36 4.24 -17.06 -0.25
N VAL A 37 3.61 -15.98 0.19
CA VAL A 37 4.24 -14.86 0.88
C VAL A 37 4.39 -15.30 2.33
N VAL A 38 5.63 -15.54 2.71
CA VAL A 38 6.00 -15.91 4.07
C VAL A 38 6.08 -14.63 4.89
N SER A 39 5.32 -14.57 5.98
CA SER A 39 5.49 -13.52 6.97
C SER A 39 6.83 -13.68 7.66
N ASP A 40 7.62 -12.60 7.71
CA ASP A 40 8.88 -12.60 8.46
C ASP A 40 8.59 -12.75 9.96
N PRO A 41 9.01 -13.85 10.62
CA PRO A 41 8.73 -14.08 12.03
C PRO A 41 9.51 -13.13 12.95
N SER A 42 10.51 -12.41 12.43
CA SER A 42 11.25 -11.41 13.21
C SER A 42 10.44 -10.13 13.46
N ILE A 43 9.42 -9.88 12.65
CA ILE A 43 8.59 -8.67 12.77
C ILE A 43 7.59 -8.88 13.91
N SER A 44 7.80 -8.18 15.01
CA SER A 44 6.88 -8.22 16.14
C SER A 44 5.62 -7.39 15.85
N LYS A 45 4.52 -7.72 16.52
CA LYS A 45 3.29 -6.88 16.48
C LYS A 45 3.55 -5.45 16.95
N GLN A 46 4.55 -5.24 17.81
CA GLN A 46 4.92 -3.92 18.31
C GLN A 46 5.60 -3.09 17.22
N ASP A 47 6.46 -3.71 16.40
CA ASP A 47 7.12 -3.03 15.27
C ASP A 47 6.10 -2.58 14.23
N VAL A 48 5.12 -3.44 13.94
CA VAL A 48 4.01 -3.11 13.04
C VAL A 48 3.20 -1.93 13.58
N ASN A 49 2.83 -1.94 14.87
CA ASN A 49 2.08 -0.84 15.48
C ASN A 49 2.87 0.48 15.53
N ALA A 50 4.19 0.40 15.77
CA ALA A 50 5.06 1.56 15.74
C ALA A 50 5.12 2.15 14.32
N MET A 51 5.26 1.31 13.30
CA MET A 51 5.23 1.72 11.89
C MET A 51 3.91 2.39 11.52
N TRP A 52 2.77 1.79 11.88
CA TRP A 52 1.45 2.40 11.63
C TRP A 52 1.32 3.76 12.32
N SER A 53 1.75 3.84 13.58
CA SER A 53 1.72 5.10 14.34
C SER A 53 2.54 6.20 13.67
N GLN A 54 3.70 5.87 13.08
CA GLN A 54 4.49 6.84 12.32
C GLN A 54 3.81 7.27 11.00
N ILE A 55 3.20 6.33 10.27
CA ILE A 55 2.43 6.64 9.06
C ILE A 55 1.26 7.59 9.39
N TYR A 56 0.52 7.32 10.47
CA TYR A 56 -0.57 8.19 10.94
C TYR A 56 -0.07 9.57 11.36
N ARG A 57 1.09 9.66 12.03
CA ARG A 57 1.69 10.96 12.39
C ARG A 57 2.14 11.75 11.17
N GLN A 58 2.78 11.12 10.18
CA GLN A 58 3.14 11.81 8.93
C GLN A 58 1.91 12.35 8.21
N LYS A 59 0.83 11.57 8.12
CA LYS A 59 -0.41 11.97 7.45
C LYS A 59 -1.13 13.13 8.16
N GLY A 60 -0.98 13.26 9.48
CA GLY A 60 -1.49 14.40 10.24
C GLY A 60 -0.63 15.67 10.12
N GLN A 61 0.66 15.54 9.81
CA GLN A 61 1.59 16.66 9.71
C GLN A 61 1.61 17.31 8.32
N THR A 62 1.20 16.60 7.27
CA THR A 62 1.11 17.14 5.89
C THR A 62 0.06 18.23 5.69
N THR A 63 -0.77 18.53 6.70
CA THR A 63 -1.77 19.61 6.64
C THR A 63 -1.22 20.96 7.11
N SER A 64 -0.02 21.00 7.71
CA SER A 64 0.59 22.23 8.21
C SER A 64 2.04 22.32 7.75
N GLU A 65 2.21 22.94 6.59
CA GLU A 65 3.44 23.61 6.15
C GLU A 65 4.69 22.74 5.86
N SER A 66 5.16 22.90 4.63
CA SER A 66 6.53 22.70 4.15
C SER A 66 6.93 21.32 3.57
N GLN A 67 7.06 21.37 2.25
CA GLN A 67 8.18 20.83 1.48
C GLN A 67 8.41 19.32 1.54
N THR A 68 7.77 18.66 0.56
CA THR A 68 8.15 17.37 -0.02
C THR A 68 9.65 17.35 -0.37
N GLN A 69 10.51 17.03 0.59
CA GLN A 69 11.85 16.52 0.33
C GLN A 69 11.76 14.98 0.26
N SER A 70 11.04 14.50 -0.76
CA SER A 70 11.14 13.12 -1.21
C SER A 70 12.37 13.06 -2.12
N LEU A 71 13.38 12.35 -1.64
CA LEU A 71 14.58 11.88 -2.32
C LEU A 71 14.55 12.03 -3.86
N THR A 72 15.47 12.86 -4.35
CA THR A 72 15.84 13.01 -5.76
C THR A 72 15.88 11.68 -6.50
N MET A 73 15.09 11.58 -7.58
CA MET A 73 15.37 10.67 -8.69
C MET A 73 15.14 11.45 -9.98
N ASP A 74 16.23 11.96 -10.54
CA ASP A 74 16.27 12.68 -11.82
C ASP A 74 15.75 11.78 -12.95
N GLY A 75 14.65 12.20 -13.57
CA GLY A 75 14.08 11.57 -14.75
C GLY A 75 12.91 12.40 -15.28
N PRO A 76 12.82 12.71 -16.60
CA PRO A 76 11.73 13.50 -17.14
C PRO A 76 10.38 12.75 -17.03
N TRP A 77 9.56 13.13 -16.06
CA TRP A 77 8.22 12.59 -15.87
C TRP A 77 7.24 13.15 -16.92
N THR A 78 7.05 12.45 -18.03
CA THR A 78 5.83 12.61 -18.85
C THR A 78 4.77 11.65 -18.35
N GLY A 79 3.81 12.18 -17.59
CA GLY A 79 2.60 11.45 -17.17
C GLY A 79 2.19 11.71 -15.73
N SER A 80 2.02 12.97 -15.33
CA SER A 80 1.40 13.30 -14.04
C SER A 80 -0.09 13.58 -14.25
N SER A 81 -0.95 12.79 -13.59
CA SER A 81 -2.33 13.18 -13.32
C SER A 81 -2.42 13.48 -11.84
N THR A 82 -2.12 14.73 -11.47
CA THR A 82 -2.33 15.23 -10.12
C THR A 82 -3.80 15.56 -9.93
N THR A 83 -4.61 14.60 -9.51
CA THR A 83 -5.81 14.93 -8.72
C THR A 83 -5.41 14.89 -7.25
N ALA A 84 -4.64 15.91 -6.86
CA ALA A 84 -4.20 16.12 -5.49
C ALA A 84 -5.33 16.76 -4.67
N SER A 85 -6.37 15.98 -4.43
CA SER A 85 -7.39 16.17 -3.38
C SER A 85 -8.23 14.90 -3.37
N ASP A 86 -8.10 14.08 -2.32
CA ASP A 86 -9.03 12.98 -2.10
C ASP A 86 -10.43 13.59 -1.89
N LEU A 87 -11.35 13.34 -2.84
CA LEU A 87 -12.70 13.89 -2.81
C LEU A 87 -13.54 13.32 -1.66
N TYR A 88 -13.04 12.27 -0.97
CA TYR A 88 -13.67 11.65 0.18
C TYR A 88 -12.69 11.58 1.36
N PRO A 89 -12.39 12.71 2.01
CA PRO A 89 -11.60 12.68 3.23
C PRO A 89 -12.27 11.76 4.25
N ILE A 90 -11.52 10.77 4.74
CA ILE A 90 -11.98 9.87 5.80
C ILE A 90 -12.21 10.71 7.06
N ASN A 91 -13.48 10.96 7.37
CA ASN A 91 -13.87 11.65 8.60
C ASN A 91 -13.71 10.70 9.79
N MET A 92 -12.76 11.00 10.68
CA MET A 92 -12.47 10.19 11.86
C MET A 92 -13.57 10.24 12.94
N ASP A 93 -14.46 11.23 12.92
CA ASP A 93 -15.61 11.32 13.83
C ASP A 93 -16.83 10.55 13.28
N SER A 94 -16.65 9.80 12.19
CA SER A 94 -17.72 9.00 11.61
C SER A 94 -18.03 7.79 12.50
N LYS A 95 -19.21 7.82 13.11
CA LYS A 95 -19.86 6.70 13.83
C LYS A 95 -19.85 5.36 13.09
N TYR A 96 -19.57 5.34 11.78
CA TYR A 96 -19.42 4.10 11.00
C TYR A 96 -18.26 3.21 11.47
N LEU A 97 -17.21 3.78 12.06
CA LEU A 97 -16.07 3.01 12.58
C LEU A 97 -16.34 2.41 13.96
N GLU A 98 -17.29 2.97 14.72
CA GLU A 98 -17.63 2.54 16.08
C GLU A 98 -18.40 1.21 16.11
N ASN A 99 -19.15 0.90 15.05
CA ASN A 99 -19.97 -0.31 14.94
C ASN A 99 -19.23 -1.58 14.47
N ARG A 100 -17.88 -1.57 14.43
CA ARG A 100 -17.07 -2.74 14.03
C ARG A 100 -16.57 -3.60 15.21
N ASN A 101 -17.01 -3.30 16.43
CA ASN A 101 -16.67 -4.07 17.63
C ASN A 101 -17.71 -5.14 17.93
#